data_AF-A0A945AU35-F1
#
_entry.id   AF-A0A945AU35-F1
#
_cell.length_a   1.000
_cell.length_b   1.000
_cell.length_c   1.000
_cell.angle_alpha   90.00
_cell.angle_beta   90.00
_cell.angle_gamma   90.00
#
_symmetry.space_group_name_H-M   'P 1'
#
loop_
_entity.id
_entity.type
_entity.pdbx_description
1 polymer ?
#
loop_
_entity_poly.entity_id
_entity_poly.type
_entity_poly.pdbx_seq_one_letter_code
_entity_poly.pdbx_strand_id
1 'polypeptide(L)'
;METGTELYDSGVGFAVPMHDIAPLLPRLKKGETLRPGLLGIGYSTTDPINGRPVIEIVRANSPAAESGMQSGDQIISIDGKTIQRIADIRHALTPKLAGDSIKMILRHEGEKTPQTIQAVLTDTLPPWKRSMLGIIPARQTLKAKNKKAQNNGVMIHSIWPDSPAEKSGLQPQDTITAVAVTGAASADSLPFRPLASSNQLAGFLGGLTGSTDVVLKVRREDVFQNVPLTTAPFPETPLKNASTATPIRASAPPAVIVKLEIPEVAETSWAIIPDQQEGPPLGVLVFFDEPSGALLETAVTTWAASWQEAVIRHRVAVVLLPSSDSNTWRQADLERVGKTINVLSQRYEIDPTRIAFAGFRAGGTFAWLGANKFETIVRGVCLIDADIPRRSKIQEASPGRFRWVLFGTANKQNTNAEMQQPFKKSEQQLRSAGVTVGLFSFTDDEDKALRLCRWVEALGLL
;
A
#
# COMPACT_ATOMS: atom_id res chain seq x y z
N MET A 1 32.30 32.25 32.57
CA MET A 1 32.78 31.09 31.79
C MET A 1 31.71 30.78 30.76
N GLU A 2 31.76 31.44 29.61
CA GLU A 2 31.02 31.04 28.42
C GLU A 2 31.96 30.11 27.64
N THR A 3 31.77 28.80 27.80
CA THR A 3 32.57 27.79 27.10
C THR A 3 31.77 27.22 25.95
N GLY A 4 32.23 27.51 24.73
CA GLY A 4 32.37 26.51 23.68
C GLY A 4 31.13 26.16 22.85
N THR A 5 30.77 27.02 21.92
CA THR A 5 30.33 26.57 20.57
C THR A 5 31.04 27.44 19.54
N GLU A 6 32.37 27.31 19.47
CA GLU A 6 33.07 27.72 18.25
C GLU A 6 32.55 26.81 17.13
N LEU A 7 31.94 27.42 16.10
CA LEU A 7 31.58 26.75 14.86
C LEU A 7 32.86 26.13 14.28
N TYR A 8 33.03 24.83 14.51
CA TYR A 8 34.09 24.06 13.88
C TYR A 8 33.78 23.99 12.38
N ASP A 9 34.48 24.80 11.60
CA ASP A 9 34.51 24.65 10.15
C ASP A 9 35.30 23.38 9.82
N SER A 10 34.61 22.35 9.35
CA SER A 10 35.21 21.08 8.93
C SER A 10 36.18 21.20 7.74
N GLY A 11 36.29 22.37 7.11
CA GLY A 11 37.08 22.59 5.89
C GLY A 11 36.45 21.96 4.65
N VAL A 12 35.19 21.53 4.73
CA VAL A 12 34.46 20.90 3.63
C VAL A 12 33.57 21.94 2.94
N GLY A 13 33.99 22.36 1.75
CA GLY A 13 33.22 23.23 0.86
C GLY A 13 32.54 22.44 -0.26
N PHE A 14 31.29 22.77 -0.56
CA PHE A 14 30.56 22.23 -1.71
C PHE A 14 30.37 23.33 -2.76
N ALA A 15 30.65 23.02 -4.02
CA ALA A 15 30.43 23.91 -5.15
C ALA A 15 29.60 23.22 -6.22
N VAL A 16 28.66 23.96 -6.81
CA VAL A 16 27.96 23.49 -8.01
C VAL A 16 28.80 23.85 -9.23
N PRO A 17 29.14 22.89 -10.11
CA PRO A 17 29.94 23.17 -11.30
C PRO A 17 29.26 24.19 -12.22
N MET A 18 30.00 25.17 -12.72
CA MET A 18 29.49 26.17 -13.68
C MET A 18 28.94 25.50 -14.95
N HIS A 19 29.54 24.38 -15.37
CA HIS A 19 29.08 23.56 -16.49
C HIS A 19 27.62 23.09 -16.32
N ASP A 20 27.18 22.83 -15.10
CA ASP A 20 25.83 22.32 -14.83
C ASP A 20 24.80 23.46 -14.81
N ILE A 21 25.19 24.64 -14.35
CA ILE A 21 24.31 25.82 -14.23
C ILE A 21 24.23 26.61 -15.53
N ALA A 22 25.33 26.77 -16.27
CA ALA A 22 25.39 27.63 -17.45
C ALA A 22 24.29 27.34 -18.50
N PRO A 23 23.96 26.09 -18.82
CA PRO A 23 22.86 25.76 -19.75
C PRO A 23 21.46 26.16 -19.23
N LEU A 24 21.30 26.29 -17.91
CA LEU A 24 20.01 26.60 -17.27
C LEU A 24 19.72 28.10 -17.22
N LEU A 25 20.77 28.94 -17.23
CA LEU A 25 20.66 30.39 -17.09
C LEU A 25 19.70 31.06 -18.08
N PRO A 26 19.64 30.69 -19.39
CA PRO A 26 18.70 31.31 -20.32
C PRO A 26 17.23 31.04 -19.95
N ARG A 27 16.90 29.83 -19.49
CA ARG A 27 15.55 29.46 -19.05
C ARG A 27 15.18 30.18 -17.75
N LEU A 28 16.11 30.22 -16.79
CA LEU A 28 15.91 30.94 -15.52
C LEU A 28 15.71 32.44 -15.74
N LYS A 29 16.47 33.07 -16.65
CA LYS A 29 16.31 34.50 -17.01
C LYS A 29 14.92 34.82 -17.60
N LYS A 30 14.26 33.85 -18.22
CA LYS A 30 12.89 33.99 -18.74
C LYS A 30 11.81 33.84 -17.66
N GLY A 31 12.19 33.53 -16.42
CA GLY A 31 11.26 33.27 -15.33
C GLY A 31 10.67 31.85 -15.34
N GLU A 32 11.25 30.92 -16.11
CA GLU A 32 10.82 29.52 -16.10
C GLU A 32 11.13 28.87 -14.75
N THR A 33 10.13 28.19 -14.17
CA THR A 33 10.36 27.33 -13.00
C THR A 33 10.86 25.98 -13.48
N LEU A 34 12.16 25.73 -13.30
CA LEU A 34 12.79 24.46 -13.68
C LEU A 34 12.44 23.39 -12.65
N ARG A 35 11.84 22.29 -13.12
CA ARG A 35 11.47 21.12 -12.32
C ARG A 35 12.27 19.90 -12.76
N PRO A 36 12.62 18.99 -11.84
CA PRO A 36 13.24 17.71 -12.18
C PRO A 36 12.40 16.95 -13.21
N GLY A 37 13.06 16.32 -14.17
CA GLY A 37 12.39 15.51 -15.18
C GLY A 37 11.91 14.16 -14.63
N LEU A 38 10.66 13.82 -14.89
CA LEU A 38 10.04 12.57 -14.48
C LEU A 38 9.84 11.65 -15.69
N LEU A 39 10.24 10.39 -15.55
CA LEU A 39 10.09 9.36 -16.60
C LEU A 39 8.89 8.43 -16.33
N GLY A 40 8.61 8.13 -15.06
CA GLY A 40 7.45 7.31 -14.66
C GLY A 40 7.71 5.80 -14.53
N ILE A 41 8.94 5.39 -14.17
CA ILE A 41 9.31 3.98 -13.99
C ILE A 41 9.53 3.60 -12.51
N GLY A 42 9.32 2.32 -12.19
CA GLY A 42 9.65 1.68 -10.90
C GLY A 42 10.42 0.36 -11.10
N TYR A 43 11.13 -0.10 -10.07
CA TYR A 43 12.07 -1.23 -10.13
C TYR A 43 11.73 -2.32 -9.10
N SER A 44 12.00 -3.59 -9.43
CA SER A 44 11.60 -4.80 -8.67
C SER A 44 12.51 -5.16 -7.49
N THR A 45 13.32 -4.23 -6.99
CA THR A 45 14.39 -4.56 -6.04
C THR A 45 14.20 -3.87 -4.70
N THR A 46 14.54 -4.60 -3.64
CA THR A 46 14.70 -4.06 -2.28
C THR A 46 16.04 -3.37 -2.07
N ASP A 47 17.00 -3.55 -3.00
CA ASP A 47 18.27 -2.81 -3.03
C ASP A 47 18.16 -1.64 -4.03
N PRO A 48 17.93 -0.40 -3.56
CA PRO A 48 17.77 0.78 -4.40
C PRO A 48 19.07 1.29 -5.02
N ILE A 49 20.23 0.72 -4.67
CA ILE A 49 21.55 1.18 -5.11
C ILE A 49 22.15 0.18 -6.10
N ASN A 50 22.30 -1.09 -5.69
CA ASN A 50 22.98 -2.12 -6.48
C ASN A 50 22.04 -3.07 -7.21
N GLY A 51 20.72 -2.88 -7.05
CA GLY A 51 19.75 -3.71 -7.74
C GLY A 51 19.86 -3.61 -9.26
N ARG A 52 19.44 -4.69 -9.93
CA ARG A 52 19.46 -4.80 -11.38
C ARG A 52 18.59 -3.70 -12.02
N PRO A 53 19.01 -3.10 -13.14
CA PRO A 53 18.30 -2.01 -13.81
C PRO A 53 17.13 -2.53 -14.65
N VAL A 54 16.27 -3.36 -14.05
CA VAL A 54 15.10 -3.94 -14.69
C VAL A 54 13.86 -3.19 -14.23
N ILE A 55 13.06 -2.77 -15.20
CA ILE A 55 11.82 -2.04 -14.98
C ILE A 55 10.76 -3.04 -14.53
N GLU A 56 10.19 -2.81 -13.36
CA GLU A 56 9.05 -3.58 -12.88
C GLU A 56 7.73 -2.89 -13.24
N ILE A 57 7.73 -1.57 -13.16
CA ILE A 57 6.52 -0.75 -13.26
C ILE A 57 6.77 0.36 -14.26
N VAL A 58 5.86 0.50 -15.22
CA VAL A 58 5.75 1.65 -16.11
C VAL A 58 4.42 2.31 -15.81
N ARG A 59 4.42 3.53 -15.28
CA ARG A 59 3.18 4.26 -14.97
C ARG A 59 2.47 4.60 -16.28
N ALA A 60 1.16 4.39 -16.40
CA ALA A 60 0.45 4.85 -17.58
C ALA A 60 0.42 6.39 -17.64
N ASN A 61 0.26 6.94 -18.85
CA ASN A 61 0.32 8.39 -19.12
C ASN A 61 1.61 9.02 -18.58
N SER A 62 2.72 8.29 -18.71
CA SER A 62 4.06 8.77 -18.39
C SER A 62 4.94 8.74 -19.64
N PRO A 63 6.04 9.51 -19.68
CA PRO A 63 7.00 9.45 -20.77
C PRO A 63 7.54 8.04 -21.06
N ALA A 64 7.65 7.21 -20.03
CA ALA A 64 8.02 5.80 -20.20
C ALA A 64 6.98 5.01 -20.98
N ALA A 65 5.70 5.13 -20.62
CA ALA A 65 4.62 4.45 -21.33
C ALA A 65 4.50 4.95 -22.77
N GLU A 66 4.58 6.27 -22.99
CA GLU A 66 4.48 6.89 -24.32
C GLU A 66 5.65 6.52 -25.24
N SER A 67 6.84 6.30 -24.68
CA SER A 67 8.01 5.83 -25.43
C SER A 67 8.02 4.32 -25.72
N GLY A 68 6.98 3.60 -25.28
CA GLY A 68 6.81 2.16 -25.52
C GLY A 68 7.58 1.27 -24.53
N MET A 69 8.05 1.82 -23.41
CA MET A 69 8.70 1.02 -22.35
C MET A 69 7.71 0.04 -21.75
N GLN A 70 8.22 -1.14 -21.40
CA GLN A 70 7.43 -2.21 -20.81
C GLN A 70 8.08 -2.71 -19.52
N SER A 71 7.24 -3.23 -18.63
CA SER A 71 7.71 -3.99 -17.48
C SER A 71 8.45 -5.25 -17.97
N GLY A 72 9.63 -5.53 -17.40
CA GLY A 72 10.56 -6.55 -17.85
C GLY A 72 11.74 -5.99 -18.64
N ASP A 73 11.67 -4.74 -19.12
CA ASP A 73 12.77 -4.11 -19.84
C ASP A 73 13.98 -3.88 -18.92
N GLN A 74 15.16 -4.33 -19.37
CA GLN A 74 16.43 -3.98 -18.77
C GLN A 74 17.00 -2.72 -19.43
N ILE A 75 17.25 -1.67 -18.65
CA ILE A 75 17.92 -0.46 -19.12
C ILE A 75 19.42 -0.75 -19.23
N ILE A 76 19.96 -0.63 -20.46
CA ILE A 76 21.37 -0.88 -20.78
C ILE A 76 22.15 0.44 -20.82
N SER A 77 21.57 1.49 -21.41
CA SER A 77 22.21 2.81 -21.44
C SER A 77 21.20 3.95 -21.46
N ILE A 78 21.62 5.11 -20.96
CA ILE A 78 20.89 6.38 -21.02
C ILE A 78 21.85 7.46 -21.53
N ASP A 79 21.52 8.12 -22.63
CA ASP A 79 22.34 9.12 -23.32
C ASP A 79 23.79 8.66 -23.54
N GLY A 80 23.96 7.39 -23.91
CA GLY A 80 25.28 6.77 -24.14
C GLY A 80 26.03 6.36 -22.87
N LYS A 81 25.54 6.68 -21.67
CA LYS A 81 26.12 6.18 -20.41
C LYS A 81 25.62 4.77 -20.11
N THR A 82 26.54 3.84 -19.91
CA THR A 82 26.23 2.46 -19.53
C THR A 82 25.58 2.40 -18.15
N ILE A 83 24.51 1.62 -18.05
CA ILE A 83 23.77 1.38 -16.82
C ILE A 83 24.00 -0.07 -16.38
N GLN A 84 24.55 -0.26 -15.17
CA GLN A 84 24.76 -1.58 -14.58
C GLN A 84 23.85 -1.83 -13.38
N ARG A 85 23.48 -0.75 -12.68
CA ARG A 85 22.67 -0.78 -11.45
C ARG A 85 21.73 0.43 -11.41
N ILE A 86 20.75 0.38 -10.51
CA ILE A 86 19.75 1.45 -10.36
C ILE A 86 20.36 2.79 -9.95
N ALA A 87 21.45 2.78 -9.17
CA ALA A 87 22.18 4.01 -8.85
C ALA A 87 22.65 4.76 -10.12
N ASP A 88 23.06 4.03 -11.16
CA ASP A 88 23.51 4.64 -12.42
C ASP A 88 22.34 5.31 -13.15
N ILE A 89 21.15 4.71 -13.12
CA ILE A 89 19.94 5.31 -13.69
C ILE A 89 19.61 6.62 -12.97
N ARG A 90 19.61 6.60 -11.63
CA ARG A 90 19.37 7.80 -10.83
C ARG A 90 20.39 8.88 -11.17
N HIS A 91 21.67 8.52 -11.28
CA HIS A 91 22.73 9.46 -11.62
C HIS A 91 22.56 10.04 -13.03
N ALA A 92 22.09 9.25 -13.99
CA ALA A 92 21.82 9.70 -15.34
C ALA A 92 20.58 10.62 -15.45
N LEU A 93 19.54 10.36 -14.66
CA LEU A 93 18.27 11.11 -14.70
C LEU A 93 18.22 12.33 -13.76
N THR A 94 18.91 12.31 -12.62
CA THR A 94 18.93 13.43 -11.64
C THR A 94 19.24 14.80 -12.26
N PRO A 95 20.23 14.95 -13.15
CA PRO A 95 20.53 16.26 -13.73
C PRO A 95 19.54 16.70 -14.82
N LYS A 96 18.59 15.85 -15.21
CA LYS A 96 17.65 16.13 -16.29
C LYS A 96 16.43 16.89 -15.79
N LEU A 97 15.95 17.80 -16.60
CA LEU A 97 14.79 18.65 -16.33
C LEU A 97 13.58 18.21 -17.13
N ALA A 98 12.42 18.68 -16.72
CA ALA A 98 11.22 18.60 -17.53
C ALA A 98 11.43 19.29 -18.89
N GLY A 99 10.96 18.61 -19.94
CA GLY A 99 11.16 18.95 -21.34
C GLY A 99 12.45 18.38 -21.95
N ASP A 100 13.38 17.86 -21.15
CA ASP A 100 14.59 17.24 -21.68
C ASP A 100 14.22 15.92 -22.38
N SER A 101 14.80 15.71 -23.55
CA SER A 101 14.71 14.43 -24.25
C SER A 101 15.88 13.53 -23.85
N ILE A 102 15.58 12.28 -23.52
CA ILE A 102 16.57 11.26 -23.20
C ILE A 102 16.48 10.11 -24.20
N LYS A 103 17.64 9.59 -24.61
CA LYS A 103 17.76 8.40 -25.45
C LYS A 103 18.17 7.22 -24.60
N MET A 104 17.44 6.12 -24.69
CA MET A 104 17.73 4.92 -23.90
C MET A 104 17.88 3.70 -24.79
N ILE A 105 18.75 2.78 -24.39
CA ILE A 105 18.85 1.45 -24.97
C ILE A 105 18.31 0.46 -23.95
N LEU A 106 17.28 -0.28 -24.33
CA LEU A 106 16.59 -1.26 -23.52
C LEU A 106 16.77 -2.67 -24.09
N ARG A 107 16.62 -3.68 -23.26
CA ARG A 107 16.47 -5.07 -23.72
C ARG A 107 15.30 -5.70 -22.99
N HIS A 108 14.29 -6.11 -23.75
CA HIS A 108 13.14 -6.81 -23.20
C HIS A 108 13.52 -8.23 -22.78
N GLU A 109 12.84 -8.76 -21.77
CA GLU A 109 13.06 -10.12 -21.29
C GLU A 109 12.73 -11.13 -22.40
N GLY A 110 13.68 -12.01 -22.72
CA GLY A 110 13.56 -12.99 -23.82
C GLY A 110 14.05 -12.49 -25.18
N GLU A 111 14.28 -11.19 -25.36
CA GLU A 111 14.84 -10.63 -26.59
C GLU A 111 16.37 -10.52 -26.55
N LYS A 112 17.04 -10.93 -27.63
CA LYS A 112 18.50 -10.81 -27.75
C LYS A 112 18.94 -9.41 -28.19
N THR A 113 18.12 -8.72 -28.97
CA THR A 113 18.44 -7.44 -29.61
C THR A 113 17.99 -6.27 -28.75
N PRO A 114 18.90 -5.37 -28.33
CA PRO A 114 18.50 -4.15 -27.65
C PRO A 114 17.70 -3.21 -28.56
N GLN A 115 16.68 -2.57 -28.01
CA GLN A 115 15.87 -1.56 -28.69
C GLN A 115 16.30 -0.17 -28.23
N THR A 116 16.27 0.80 -29.15
CA THR A 116 16.54 2.21 -28.84
C THR A 116 15.22 2.95 -28.77
N ILE A 117 14.99 3.65 -27.66
CA ILE A 117 13.80 4.48 -27.46
C ILE A 117 14.21 5.90 -27.08
N GLN A 118 13.27 6.82 -27.25
CA GLN A 118 13.43 8.21 -26.86
C GLN A 118 12.20 8.64 -26.05
N ALA A 119 12.42 9.33 -24.94
CA ALA A 119 11.37 9.86 -24.08
C ALA A 119 11.63 11.34 -23.80
N VAL A 120 10.56 12.13 -23.69
CA VAL A 120 10.62 13.53 -23.25
C VAL A 120 10.13 13.60 -21.81
N LEU A 121 10.98 14.02 -20.90
CA LEU A 121 10.66 14.04 -19.47
C LEU A 121 9.58 15.07 -19.15
N THR A 122 8.69 14.74 -18.23
CA THR A 122 7.62 15.64 -17.78
C THR A 122 7.95 16.26 -16.42
N ASP A 123 7.35 17.40 -16.09
CA ASP A 123 7.48 18.03 -14.78
C ASP A 123 6.54 17.44 -13.72
N THR A 124 5.50 16.76 -14.17
CA THR A 124 4.42 16.22 -13.34
C THR A 124 3.91 14.92 -13.94
N LEU A 125 3.60 13.97 -13.06
CA LEU A 125 2.90 12.74 -13.43
C LEU A 125 1.49 12.78 -12.83
N PRO A 126 0.46 12.26 -13.51
CA PRO A 126 -0.85 12.10 -12.92
C PRO A 126 -0.75 11.31 -11.62
N PRO A 127 -1.47 11.68 -10.54
CA PRO A 127 -1.40 10.97 -9.27
C PRO A 127 -1.67 9.48 -9.47
N TRP A 128 -0.80 8.64 -8.91
CA TRP A 128 -0.94 7.20 -9.05
C TRP A 128 -2.19 6.75 -8.30
N LYS A 129 -3.08 6.03 -9.00
CA LYS A 129 -4.24 5.38 -8.40
C LYS A 129 -4.07 3.89 -8.55
N ARG A 130 -4.17 3.17 -7.43
CA ARG A 130 -4.12 1.70 -7.42
C ARG A 130 -5.25 1.14 -8.27
N SER A 131 -4.91 0.28 -9.23
CA SER A 131 -5.88 -0.47 -10.02
C SER A 131 -6.28 -1.74 -9.28
N MET A 132 -7.49 -2.21 -9.53
CA MET A 132 -8.02 -3.45 -8.99
C MET A 132 -8.82 -4.28 -10.02
N LEU A 133 -8.91 -5.57 -9.76
CA LEU A 133 -9.83 -6.52 -10.40
C LEU A 133 -11.12 -6.66 -9.59
N GLY A 134 -11.05 -6.58 -8.27
CA GLY A 134 -12.15 -6.84 -7.36
C GLY A 134 -12.15 -8.23 -6.74
N ILE A 135 -10.98 -8.82 -6.52
CA ILE A 135 -10.85 -10.16 -5.94
C ILE A 135 -10.16 -10.11 -4.58
N ILE A 136 -10.65 -10.89 -3.63
CA ILE A 136 -9.95 -11.16 -2.38
C ILE A 136 -9.34 -12.55 -2.54
N PRO A 137 -8.00 -12.69 -2.55
CA PRO A 137 -7.35 -13.97 -2.74
C PRO A 137 -7.49 -14.87 -1.50
N ALA A 138 -7.58 -16.18 -1.73
CA ALA A 138 -7.43 -17.17 -0.68
C ALA A 138 -6.01 -17.13 -0.12
N ARG A 139 -5.90 -16.97 1.19
CA ARG A 139 -4.61 -16.86 1.87
C ARG A 139 -4.18 -18.26 2.28
N GLN A 140 -3.03 -18.70 1.80
CA GLN A 140 -2.42 -19.96 2.21
C GLN A 140 -1.33 -19.67 3.25
N THR A 141 -1.10 -20.63 4.15
CA THR A 141 -0.04 -20.53 5.17
C THR A 141 1.34 -20.51 4.49
N LEU A 142 2.20 -19.55 4.81
CA LEU A 142 3.58 -19.47 4.30
C LEU A 142 4.41 -20.68 4.77
N LYS A 143 4.03 -21.33 5.87
CA LYS A 143 4.68 -22.53 6.43
C LYS A 143 4.19 -23.87 5.84
N ALA A 144 3.36 -23.87 4.80
CA ALA A 144 2.87 -25.11 4.20
C ALA A 144 4.06 -25.98 3.70
N LYS A 145 4.22 -27.18 4.28
CA LYS A 145 5.32 -28.13 3.98
C LYS A 145 5.32 -28.64 2.53
N ASN A 146 4.24 -28.43 1.77
CA ASN A 146 4.11 -28.85 0.38
C ASN A 146 4.33 -27.68 -0.61
N LYS A 147 5.60 -27.38 -0.93
CA LYS A 147 5.99 -26.40 -1.98
C LYS A 147 5.38 -26.70 -3.37
N LYS A 148 4.92 -27.92 -3.64
CA LYS A 148 4.25 -28.30 -4.92
C LYS A 148 2.83 -27.75 -5.07
N ALA A 149 2.10 -27.49 -3.98
CA ALA A 149 0.74 -26.93 -4.05
C ALA A 149 0.73 -25.39 -4.12
N GLN A 150 1.86 -24.77 -3.77
CA GLN A 150 2.03 -23.31 -3.69
C GLN A 150 2.27 -22.65 -5.07
N ASN A 151 2.34 -23.43 -6.16
CA ASN A 151 2.85 -23.00 -7.46
C ASN A 151 1.80 -22.88 -8.58
N ASN A 152 0.50 -22.90 -8.26
CA ASN A 152 -0.55 -23.06 -9.28
C ASN A 152 -1.57 -21.90 -9.39
N GLY A 153 -1.17 -20.68 -9.04
CA GLY A 153 -2.00 -19.49 -9.26
C GLY A 153 -2.60 -18.85 -8.01
N VAL A 154 -3.35 -17.78 -8.23
CA VAL A 154 -4.07 -17.02 -7.20
C VAL A 154 -5.51 -17.51 -7.14
N MET A 155 -5.84 -18.30 -6.12
CA MET A 155 -7.21 -18.75 -5.88
C MET A 155 -8.05 -17.60 -5.33
N ILE A 156 -9.26 -17.42 -5.85
CA ILE A 156 -10.22 -16.41 -5.41
C ILE A 156 -10.95 -16.93 -4.17
N HIS A 157 -10.89 -16.19 -3.05
CA HIS A 157 -11.68 -16.49 -1.86
C HIS A 157 -13.07 -15.86 -1.96
N SER A 158 -13.13 -14.58 -2.31
CA SER A 158 -14.37 -13.84 -2.49
C SER A 158 -14.20 -12.74 -3.53
N ILE A 159 -15.32 -12.25 -4.03
CA ILE A 159 -15.39 -11.23 -5.08
C ILE A 159 -16.04 -9.99 -4.49
N TRP A 160 -15.47 -8.85 -4.84
CA TRP A 160 -15.97 -7.54 -4.45
C TRP A 160 -17.19 -7.19 -5.32
N PRO A 161 -18.32 -6.76 -4.73
CA PRO A 161 -19.49 -6.34 -5.50
C PRO A 161 -19.21 -5.18 -6.46
N ASP A 162 -19.93 -5.16 -7.59
CA ASP A 162 -19.83 -4.17 -8.68
C ASP A 162 -18.45 -4.06 -9.35
N SER A 163 -17.57 -5.02 -9.06
CA SER A 163 -16.18 -5.00 -9.54
C SER A 163 -16.02 -5.58 -10.95
N PRO A 164 -14.90 -5.30 -11.62
CA PRO A 164 -14.55 -5.96 -12.88
C PRO A 164 -14.60 -7.49 -12.82
N ALA A 165 -14.16 -8.08 -11.71
CA ALA A 165 -14.18 -9.52 -11.49
C ALA A 165 -15.61 -10.09 -11.49
N GLU A 166 -16.53 -9.44 -10.78
CA GLU A 166 -17.94 -9.86 -10.76
C GLU A 166 -18.58 -9.74 -12.14
N LYS A 167 -18.38 -8.59 -12.81
CA LYS A 167 -18.95 -8.30 -14.14
C LYS A 167 -18.42 -9.23 -15.23
N SER A 168 -17.20 -9.75 -15.09
CA SER A 168 -16.59 -10.71 -16.02
C SER A 168 -16.93 -12.17 -15.70
N GLY A 169 -17.73 -12.44 -14.67
CA GLY A 169 -18.20 -13.78 -14.34
C GLY A 169 -17.17 -14.66 -13.62
N LEU A 170 -16.15 -14.05 -13.00
CA LEU A 170 -15.29 -14.77 -12.06
C LEU A 170 -16.13 -15.23 -10.86
N GLN A 171 -15.71 -16.33 -10.25
CA GLN A 171 -16.39 -16.93 -9.12
C GLN A 171 -15.41 -17.25 -7.98
N PRO A 172 -15.87 -17.30 -6.71
CA PRO A 172 -15.08 -17.91 -5.64
C PRO A 172 -14.59 -19.31 -6.05
N GLN A 173 -13.39 -19.70 -5.60
CA GLN A 173 -12.65 -20.92 -5.96
C GLN A 173 -11.99 -20.94 -7.35
N ASP A 174 -12.30 -19.99 -8.24
CA ASP A 174 -11.53 -19.84 -9.49
C ASP A 174 -10.05 -19.58 -9.17
N THR A 175 -9.13 -20.15 -9.96
CA THR A 175 -7.68 -19.98 -9.78
C THR A 175 -7.06 -19.24 -10.96
N ILE A 176 -6.55 -18.03 -10.72
CA ILE A 176 -5.89 -17.21 -11.74
C ILE A 176 -4.43 -17.67 -11.89
N THR A 177 -4.07 -18.22 -13.05
CA THR A 177 -2.74 -18.81 -13.29
C THR A 177 -1.81 -17.89 -14.08
N ALA A 178 -2.35 -16.96 -14.85
CA ALA A 178 -1.56 -15.97 -15.58
C ALA A 178 -2.38 -14.72 -15.91
N VAL A 179 -1.70 -13.62 -16.21
CA VAL A 179 -2.31 -12.36 -16.63
C VAL A 179 -1.54 -11.74 -17.81
N ALA A 180 -2.27 -11.12 -18.73
CA ALA A 180 -1.70 -10.33 -19.81
C ALA A 180 -2.43 -8.98 -19.92
N VAL A 181 -1.73 -7.94 -20.36
CA VAL A 181 -2.36 -6.69 -20.78
C VAL A 181 -2.73 -6.82 -22.25
N THR A 182 -3.98 -6.53 -22.58
CA THR A 182 -4.49 -6.45 -23.96
C THR A 182 -4.05 -5.10 -24.55
N GLY A 183 -2.77 -5.00 -24.94
CA GLY A 183 -2.26 -3.87 -25.72
C GLY A 183 -2.64 -3.98 -27.19
N ALA A 184 -1.92 -3.29 -28.09
CA ALA A 184 -2.06 -3.39 -29.54
C ALA A 184 -1.64 -4.76 -30.15
N ALA A 185 -1.55 -5.81 -29.33
CA ALA A 185 -1.21 -7.16 -29.75
C ALA A 185 -2.48 -7.94 -30.13
N SER A 186 -2.37 -8.83 -31.13
CA SER A 186 -3.48 -9.71 -31.51
C SER A 186 -3.87 -10.66 -30.37
N ALA A 187 -5.15 -11.01 -30.27
CA ALA A 187 -5.69 -11.86 -29.20
C ALA A 187 -5.00 -13.23 -29.07
N ASP A 188 -4.38 -13.73 -30.15
CA ASP A 188 -3.72 -15.03 -30.19
C ASP A 188 -2.28 -15.03 -29.66
N SER A 189 -1.66 -13.86 -29.46
CA SER A 189 -0.25 -13.72 -29.08
C SER A 189 -0.04 -12.83 -27.85
N LEU A 190 -0.94 -12.91 -26.86
CA LEU A 190 -0.82 -12.12 -25.63
C LEU A 190 0.35 -12.62 -24.76
N PRO A 191 1.24 -11.73 -24.27
CA PRO A 191 2.37 -12.10 -23.43
C PRO A 191 1.91 -12.39 -21.99
N PHE A 192 1.38 -13.60 -21.77
CA PHE A 192 0.92 -14.03 -20.46
C PHE A 192 2.07 -14.15 -19.46
N ARG A 193 1.94 -13.43 -18.35
CA ARG A 193 2.82 -13.53 -17.20
C ARG A 193 2.27 -14.58 -16.24
N PRO A 194 3.00 -15.66 -15.95
CA PRO A 194 2.55 -16.64 -14.98
C PRO A 194 2.45 -16.02 -13.58
N LEU A 195 1.43 -16.42 -12.85
CA LEU A 195 1.18 -16.00 -11.47
C LEU A 195 1.31 -17.21 -10.56
N ALA A 196 2.19 -17.11 -9.57
CA ALA A 196 2.37 -18.11 -8.52
C ALA A 196 1.86 -17.61 -7.15
N SER A 197 1.67 -16.30 -6.97
CA SER A 197 1.24 -15.74 -5.69
C SER A 197 0.40 -14.48 -5.83
N SER A 198 -0.41 -14.18 -4.82
CA SER A 198 -1.17 -12.93 -4.71
C SER A 198 -0.27 -11.69 -4.73
N ASN A 199 0.95 -11.78 -4.21
CA ASN A 199 1.93 -10.69 -4.24
C ASN A 199 2.38 -10.34 -5.67
N GLN A 200 2.56 -11.34 -6.53
CA GLN A 200 2.89 -11.10 -7.95
C GLN A 200 1.73 -10.42 -8.67
N LEU A 201 0.49 -10.84 -8.40
CA LEU A 201 -0.69 -10.19 -8.96
C LEU A 201 -0.84 -8.76 -8.44
N ALA A 202 -0.61 -8.53 -7.13
CA ALA A 202 -0.60 -7.20 -6.53
C ALA A 202 0.46 -6.28 -7.15
N GLY A 203 1.67 -6.80 -7.40
CA GLY A 203 2.74 -6.08 -8.08
C GLY A 203 2.38 -5.71 -9.51
N PHE A 204 1.80 -6.66 -10.26
CA PHE A 204 1.29 -6.41 -11.62
C PHE A 204 0.25 -5.29 -11.62
N LEU A 205 -0.77 -5.37 -10.77
CA LEU A 205 -1.82 -4.35 -10.64
C LEU A 205 -1.30 -3.01 -10.14
N GLY A 206 -0.28 -3.01 -9.29
CA GLY A 206 0.41 -1.81 -8.86
C GLY A 206 1.09 -1.07 -10.01
N GLY A 207 1.51 -1.80 -11.04
CA GLY A 207 2.04 -1.23 -12.28
C GLY A 207 0.98 -0.68 -13.22
N LEU A 208 -0.28 -1.09 -13.07
CA LEU A 208 -1.39 -0.56 -13.85
C LEU A 208 -1.92 0.73 -13.22
N THR A 209 -2.27 1.71 -14.05
CA THR A 209 -2.96 2.92 -13.58
C THR A 209 -4.20 3.18 -14.42
N GLY A 210 -5.36 3.22 -13.76
CA GLY A 210 -6.64 3.53 -14.39
C GLY A 210 -7.37 2.28 -14.90
N SER A 211 -8.15 2.47 -15.96
CA SER A 211 -8.91 1.40 -16.61
C SER A 211 -8.06 0.76 -17.69
N THR A 212 -7.46 -0.38 -17.39
CA THR A 212 -6.61 -1.13 -18.30
C THR A 212 -7.28 -2.45 -18.66
N ASP A 213 -7.36 -2.75 -19.95
CA ASP A 213 -7.86 -4.04 -20.42
C ASP A 213 -6.82 -5.13 -20.17
N VAL A 214 -7.22 -6.17 -19.45
CA VAL A 214 -6.39 -7.33 -19.15
C VAL A 214 -7.14 -8.61 -19.48
N VAL A 215 -6.37 -9.67 -19.74
CA VAL A 215 -6.89 -11.02 -19.92
C VAL A 215 -6.28 -11.91 -18.85
N LEU A 216 -7.15 -12.58 -18.09
CA LEU A 216 -6.76 -13.55 -17.07
C LEU A 216 -6.86 -14.96 -17.63
N LYS A 217 -5.82 -15.79 -17.44
CA LYS A 217 -5.97 -17.24 -17.53
C LYS A 217 -6.51 -17.75 -16.20
N VAL A 218 -7.71 -18.30 -16.25
CA VAL A 218 -8.43 -18.79 -15.07
C VAL A 218 -8.63 -20.28 -15.22
N ARG A 219 -8.33 -21.02 -14.16
CA ARG A 219 -8.65 -22.43 -14.02
C ARG A 219 -9.86 -22.55 -13.09
N ARG A 220 -10.97 -23.07 -13.64
CA ARG A 220 -12.16 -23.45 -12.89
C ARG A 220 -12.21 -24.97 -12.87
N GLU A 221 -12.03 -25.54 -11.68
CA GLU A 221 -11.80 -26.98 -11.50
C GLU A 221 -10.58 -27.44 -12.33
N ASP A 222 -10.80 -28.05 -13.50
CA ASP A 222 -9.77 -28.50 -14.44
C ASP A 222 -9.87 -27.86 -15.84
N VAL A 223 -10.80 -26.93 -16.04
CA VAL A 223 -10.96 -26.22 -17.31
C VAL A 223 -10.25 -24.87 -17.27
N PHE A 224 -9.40 -24.61 -18.26
CA PHE A 224 -8.76 -23.32 -18.46
C PHE A 224 -9.59 -22.44 -19.38
N GLN A 225 -9.81 -21.20 -18.98
CA GLN A 225 -10.51 -20.19 -19.77
C GLN A 225 -9.78 -18.85 -19.69
N ASN A 226 -9.86 -18.09 -20.78
CA ASN A 226 -9.38 -16.70 -20.83
C ASN A 226 -10.54 -15.78 -20.49
N VAL A 227 -10.38 -14.96 -19.45
CA VAL A 227 -11.40 -14.02 -18.99
C VAL A 227 -10.89 -12.59 -19.26
N PRO A 228 -11.40 -11.90 -20.29
CA PRO A 228 -11.10 -10.49 -20.52
C PRO A 228 -11.88 -9.61 -19.53
N LEU A 229 -11.22 -8.59 -18.98
CA LEU A 229 -11.85 -7.58 -18.13
C LEU A 229 -11.06 -6.28 -18.15
N THR A 230 -11.72 -5.18 -17.82
CA THR A 230 -11.10 -3.87 -17.65
C THR A 230 -10.91 -3.56 -16.17
N THR A 231 -9.69 -3.26 -15.73
CA THR A 231 -9.43 -2.91 -14.33
C THR A 231 -10.20 -1.66 -13.90
N ALA A 232 -10.42 -1.49 -12.60
CA ALA A 232 -11.06 -0.31 -12.02
C ALA A 232 -10.17 0.32 -10.95
N PRO A 233 -10.33 1.63 -10.64
CA PRO A 233 -9.69 2.22 -9.47
C PRO A 233 -10.08 1.51 -8.17
N PHE A 234 -9.15 1.42 -7.24
CA PHE A 234 -9.39 0.87 -5.91
C PHE A 234 -10.58 1.59 -5.20
N PRO A 235 -11.48 0.85 -4.52
CA PRO A 235 -12.71 1.41 -3.99
C PRO A 235 -12.43 2.47 -2.92
N GLU A 236 -13.19 3.56 -2.97
CA GLU A 236 -13.10 4.62 -1.97
C GLU A 236 -13.95 4.31 -0.73
N THR A 237 -15.08 3.61 -0.93
CA THR A 237 -16.03 3.31 0.15
C THR A 237 -15.88 1.86 0.58
N PRO A 238 -15.59 1.59 1.87
CA PRO A 238 -15.66 0.24 2.43
C PRO A 238 -17.08 -0.32 2.26
N LEU A 239 -17.19 -1.62 2.01
CA LEU A 239 -18.52 -2.24 1.89
C LEU A 239 -19.32 -2.05 3.19
N LYS A 240 -20.54 -1.52 3.06
CA LYS A 240 -21.44 -1.26 4.20
C LYS A 240 -22.06 -2.54 4.75
N ASN A 241 -22.56 -3.42 3.87
CA ASN A 241 -23.24 -4.66 4.26
C ASN A 241 -22.58 -5.87 3.58
N ALA A 242 -22.49 -6.99 4.27
CA ALA A 242 -22.23 -8.27 3.61
C ALA A 242 -23.49 -8.63 2.85
N SER A 243 -23.48 -8.56 1.52
CA SER A 243 -24.54 -9.22 0.75
C SER A 243 -24.40 -10.71 1.09
N THR A 244 -25.39 -11.23 1.81
CA THR A 244 -25.43 -12.57 2.44
C THR A 244 -24.25 -12.87 3.37
N ALA A 245 -24.41 -12.54 4.66
CA ALA A 245 -23.50 -13.01 5.70
C ALA A 245 -23.52 -14.55 5.74
N THR A 246 -22.47 -15.19 5.23
CA THR A 246 -22.19 -16.59 5.57
C THR A 246 -22.12 -16.67 7.09
N PRO A 247 -22.90 -17.55 7.74
CA PRO A 247 -22.81 -17.73 9.19
C PRO A 247 -21.35 -18.00 9.57
N ILE A 248 -20.89 -17.44 10.69
CA ILE A 248 -19.64 -17.91 11.30
C ILE A 248 -19.80 -19.42 11.43
N ARG A 249 -18.91 -20.20 10.80
CA ARG A 249 -18.95 -21.66 10.95
C ARG A 249 -19.00 -21.94 12.45
N ALA A 250 -19.95 -22.76 12.90
CA ALA A 250 -20.09 -23.12 14.31
C ALA A 250 -18.81 -23.72 14.94
N SER A 251 -17.82 -24.06 14.11
CA SER A 251 -16.49 -24.58 14.46
C SER A 251 -15.36 -23.53 14.45
N ALA A 252 -15.65 -22.22 14.35
CA ALA A 252 -14.61 -21.20 14.35
C ALA A 252 -14.00 -21.07 15.76
N PRO A 253 -12.67 -21.05 15.90
CA PRO A 253 -12.01 -20.92 17.20
C PRO A 253 -12.36 -19.56 17.84
N PRO A 254 -12.53 -19.50 19.17
CA PRO A 254 -12.89 -18.27 19.87
C PRO A 254 -11.81 -17.20 19.74
N ALA A 255 -12.09 -15.97 20.15
CA ALA A 255 -11.06 -14.94 20.27
C ALA A 255 -10.38 -15.06 21.64
N VAL A 256 -9.05 -14.93 21.68
CA VAL A 256 -8.26 -14.90 22.92
C VAL A 256 -7.52 -13.58 23.06
N ILE A 257 -7.39 -13.14 24.31
CA ILE A 257 -6.64 -11.94 24.69
C ILE A 257 -5.20 -12.37 25.03
N VAL A 258 -4.22 -11.74 24.40
CA VAL A 258 -2.80 -12.07 24.56
C VAL A 258 -2.01 -10.84 25.02
N LYS A 259 -1.16 -11.03 26.02
CA LYS A 259 -0.17 -10.05 26.46
C LYS A 259 1.02 -10.03 25.50
N LEU A 260 1.33 -8.84 24.97
CA LEU A 260 2.48 -8.57 24.12
C LEU A 260 3.54 -7.81 24.95
N GLU A 261 4.30 -8.57 25.72
CA GLU A 261 5.35 -8.06 26.60
C GLU A 261 6.63 -7.75 25.82
N ILE A 262 7.25 -6.61 26.12
CA ILE A 262 8.53 -6.18 25.56
C ILE A 262 9.48 -5.97 26.75
N PRO A 263 10.62 -6.69 26.85
CA PRO A 263 11.47 -6.70 28.05
C PRO A 263 11.92 -5.32 28.56
N GLU A 264 12.11 -4.36 27.66
CA GLU A 264 12.60 -3.00 27.96
C GLU A 264 11.49 -2.00 28.29
N VAL A 265 10.22 -2.42 28.28
CA VAL A 265 9.07 -1.53 28.33
C VAL A 265 8.14 -1.95 29.47
N ALA A 266 7.90 -1.03 30.40
CA ALA A 266 7.10 -1.32 31.59
C ALA A 266 5.61 -1.55 31.27
N GLU A 267 5.02 -0.77 30.36
CA GLU A 267 3.59 -0.90 30.06
C GLU A 267 3.33 -1.94 28.96
N THR A 268 2.58 -2.98 29.33
CA THR A 268 2.22 -4.12 28.48
C THR A 268 1.21 -3.71 27.39
N SER A 269 1.49 -4.10 26.15
CA SER A 269 0.53 -4.02 25.05
C SER A 269 -0.31 -5.29 24.98
N TRP A 270 -1.50 -5.20 24.39
CA TRP A 270 -2.46 -6.31 24.34
C TRP A 270 -2.89 -6.57 22.90
N ALA A 271 -3.31 -7.81 22.62
CA ALA A 271 -3.94 -8.13 21.35
C ALA A 271 -5.10 -9.10 21.53
N ILE A 272 -6.15 -8.90 20.74
CA ILE A 272 -7.25 -9.83 20.57
C ILE A 272 -7.03 -10.54 19.25
N ILE A 273 -6.96 -11.87 19.29
CA ILE A 273 -6.63 -12.69 18.14
C ILE A 273 -7.57 -13.90 18.07
N PRO A 274 -7.76 -14.52 16.90
CA PRO A 274 -8.38 -15.84 16.82
C PRO A 274 -7.52 -16.89 17.56
N ASP A 275 -8.15 -17.81 18.31
CA ASP A 275 -7.55 -18.88 19.13
C ASP A 275 -6.94 -20.02 18.28
N GLN A 276 -6.28 -19.65 17.20
CA GLN A 276 -5.67 -20.58 16.27
C GLN A 276 -4.37 -19.98 15.75
N GLN A 277 -3.27 -20.45 16.34
CA GLN A 277 -1.91 -20.07 15.93
C GLN A 277 -1.55 -20.59 14.52
N GLU A 278 -2.06 -21.76 14.14
CA GLU A 278 -1.84 -22.35 12.82
C GLU A 278 -3.02 -22.08 11.87
N GLY A 279 -2.82 -21.22 10.87
CA GLY A 279 -3.86 -20.88 9.91
C GLY A 279 -3.38 -19.85 8.89
N PRO A 280 -4.26 -19.36 8.01
CA PRO A 280 -3.89 -18.32 7.06
C PRO A 280 -3.39 -17.05 7.79
N PRO A 281 -2.44 -16.30 7.18
CA PRO A 281 -1.88 -15.09 7.75
C PRO A 281 -2.95 -14.12 8.29
N LEU A 282 -2.72 -13.54 9.46
CA LEU A 282 -3.61 -12.59 10.12
C LEU A 282 -3.45 -11.19 9.52
N GLY A 283 -4.57 -10.46 9.39
CA GLY A 283 -4.51 -9.00 9.27
C GLY A 283 -4.19 -8.39 10.63
N VAL A 284 -3.69 -7.16 10.66
CA VAL A 284 -3.41 -6.45 11.91
C VAL A 284 -4.09 -5.10 11.87
N LEU A 285 -4.91 -4.84 12.89
CA LEU A 285 -5.44 -3.53 13.19
C LEU A 285 -4.79 -3.05 14.49
N VAL A 286 -3.97 -2.02 14.43
CA VAL A 286 -3.50 -1.33 15.65
C VAL A 286 -4.49 -0.23 15.98
N PHE A 287 -5.16 -0.34 17.12
CA PHE A 287 -6.16 0.62 17.56
C PHE A 287 -5.59 1.53 18.66
N PHE A 288 -5.72 2.84 18.44
CA PHE A 288 -5.29 3.88 19.36
C PHE A 288 -6.52 4.60 19.91
N ASP A 289 -6.85 4.32 21.17
CA ASP A 289 -7.94 5.02 21.85
C ASP A 289 -7.51 6.43 22.32
N GLU A 290 -8.39 7.14 23.03
CA GLU A 290 -7.96 8.29 23.81
C GLU A 290 -6.86 7.88 24.81
N PRO A 291 -5.81 8.70 24.98
CA PRO A 291 -4.73 8.38 25.91
C PRO A 291 -5.32 8.20 27.31
N SER A 292 -4.92 7.13 27.99
CA SER A 292 -5.44 6.74 29.31
C SER A 292 -4.37 6.21 30.26
N GLY A 293 -3.11 6.12 29.81
CA GLY A 293 -2.02 5.53 30.56
C GLY A 293 -1.95 4.00 30.40
N ALA A 294 -1.46 3.33 31.45
CA ALA A 294 -1.39 1.88 31.51
C ALA A 294 -2.79 1.24 31.45
N LEU A 295 -2.89 0.11 30.75
CA LEU A 295 -4.13 -0.62 30.56
C LEU A 295 -4.25 -1.77 31.57
N LEU A 296 -5.29 -1.73 32.41
CA LEU A 296 -5.63 -2.81 33.32
C LEU A 296 -6.27 -3.98 32.55
N GLU A 297 -5.96 -5.20 32.94
CA GLU A 297 -6.46 -6.43 32.30
C GLU A 297 -8.00 -6.50 32.25
N THR A 298 -8.67 -6.02 33.30
CA THR A 298 -10.14 -5.95 33.37
C THR A 298 -10.72 -4.97 32.35
N ALA A 299 -10.09 -3.81 32.17
CA ALA A 299 -10.50 -2.82 31.18
C ALA A 299 -10.32 -3.34 29.75
N VAL A 300 -9.20 -4.02 29.49
CA VAL A 300 -8.93 -4.68 28.20
C VAL A 300 -9.96 -5.77 27.91
N THR A 301 -10.34 -6.56 28.92
CA THR A 301 -11.34 -7.63 28.76
C THR A 301 -12.72 -7.07 28.40
N THR A 302 -13.16 -6.02 29.10
CA THR A 302 -14.43 -5.33 28.78
C THR A 302 -14.40 -4.71 27.39
N TRP A 303 -13.31 -4.02 27.04
CA TRP A 303 -13.13 -3.42 25.72
C TRP A 303 -13.12 -4.49 24.62
N ALA A 304 -12.46 -5.62 24.87
CA ALA A 304 -12.32 -6.70 23.89
C ALA A 304 -13.64 -7.38 23.53
N ALA A 305 -14.65 -7.32 24.39
CA ALA A 305 -15.95 -7.97 24.18
C ALA A 305 -16.60 -7.55 22.86
N SER A 306 -16.55 -6.26 22.50
CA SER A 306 -17.15 -5.74 21.26
C SER A 306 -16.35 -6.11 19.99
N TRP A 307 -15.14 -6.66 20.13
CA TRP A 307 -14.27 -6.98 19.00
C TRP A 307 -14.17 -8.47 18.69
N GLN A 308 -14.62 -9.35 19.59
CA GLN A 308 -14.41 -10.81 19.46
C GLN A 308 -15.01 -11.35 18.16
N GLU A 309 -16.24 -10.98 17.84
CA GLU A 309 -16.90 -11.43 16.61
C GLU A 309 -16.14 -10.96 15.36
N ALA A 310 -15.76 -9.67 15.33
CA ALA A 310 -15.07 -9.06 14.20
C ALA A 310 -13.70 -9.68 13.94
N VAL A 311 -12.93 -9.94 15.00
CA VAL A 311 -11.61 -10.59 14.98
C VAL A 311 -11.70 -11.99 14.37
N ILE A 312 -12.67 -12.80 14.80
CA ILE A 312 -12.88 -14.17 14.30
C ILE A 312 -13.33 -14.12 12.84
N ARG A 313 -14.35 -13.32 12.54
CA ARG A 313 -15.01 -13.27 11.23
C ARG A 313 -14.05 -12.84 10.12
N HIS A 314 -13.21 -11.84 10.36
CA HIS A 314 -12.32 -11.26 9.35
C HIS A 314 -10.85 -11.72 9.49
N ARG A 315 -10.55 -12.56 10.50
CA ARG A 315 -9.19 -12.98 10.87
C ARG A 315 -8.21 -11.80 10.93
N VAL A 316 -8.55 -10.83 11.78
CA VAL A 316 -7.76 -9.63 12.04
C VAL A 316 -7.37 -9.62 13.51
N ALA A 317 -6.07 -9.58 13.80
CA ALA A 317 -5.55 -9.30 15.13
C ALA A 317 -5.76 -7.83 15.46
N VAL A 318 -6.44 -7.54 16.55
CA VAL A 318 -6.65 -6.16 17.03
C VAL A 318 -5.69 -5.90 18.17
N VAL A 319 -4.75 -4.99 17.96
CA VAL A 319 -3.68 -4.64 18.91
C VAL A 319 -4.05 -3.34 19.61
N LEU A 320 -4.00 -3.35 20.94
CA LEU A 320 -4.25 -2.20 21.80
C LEU A 320 -2.95 -1.83 22.53
N LEU A 321 -2.55 -0.56 22.45
CA LEU A 321 -1.36 -0.04 23.13
C LEU A 321 -1.75 0.89 24.28
N PRO A 322 -1.06 0.83 25.43
CA PRO A 322 -1.16 1.86 26.44
C PRO A 322 -0.43 3.13 25.96
N SER A 323 -0.92 4.30 26.40
CA SER A 323 -0.16 5.54 26.29
C SER A 323 0.79 5.68 27.47
N SER A 324 1.96 6.28 27.26
CA SER A 324 2.92 6.58 28.33
C SER A 324 2.45 7.66 29.31
N ASP A 325 1.39 8.38 28.95
CA ASP A 325 0.78 9.46 29.70
C ASP A 325 -0.75 9.38 29.58
N SER A 326 -1.46 9.74 30.65
CA SER A 326 -2.93 9.64 30.68
C SER A 326 -3.65 10.71 29.86
N ASN A 327 -2.95 11.73 29.36
CA ASN A 327 -3.56 12.84 28.63
C ASN A 327 -3.03 12.96 27.20
N THR A 328 -1.87 12.37 26.88
CA THR A 328 -1.19 12.58 25.60
C THR A 328 -0.49 11.33 25.08
N TRP A 329 -0.51 11.16 23.75
CA TRP A 329 0.34 10.20 23.05
C TRP A 329 1.73 10.82 22.83
N ARG A 330 2.81 10.07 23.12
CA ARG A 330 4.19 10.57 23.01
C ARG A 330 4.99 9.84 21.93
N GLN A 331 6.16 10.37 21.60
CA GLN A 331 7.08 9.75 20.64
C GLN A 331 7.56 8.35 21.10
N ALA A 332 7.74 8.15 22.41
CA ALA A 332 8.08 6.84 22.97
C ALA A 332 7.00 5.78 22.66
N ASP A 333 5.72 6.17 22.68
CA ASP A 333 4.61 5.28 22.31
C ASP A 333 4.70 4.90 20.83
N LEU A 334 5.15 5.83 19.99
CA LEU A 334 5.30 5.61 18.54
C LEU A 334 6.45 4.65 18.21
N GLU A 335 7.49 4.62 19.04
CA GLU A 335 8.57 3.64 18.96
C GLU A 335 8.10 2.25 19.41
N ARG A 336 7.24 2.21 20.44
CA ARG A 336 6.64 0.98 20.94
C ARG A 336 5.79 0.26 19.91
N VAL A 337 5.00 0.99 19.09
CA VAL A 337 4.17 0.39 18.02
C VAL A 337 4.93 -0.60 17.16
N GLY A 338 6.13 -0.23 16.68
CA GLY A 338 6.95 -1.11 15.85
C GLY A 338 7.43 -2.35 16.60
N LYS A 339 7.86 -2.18 17.87
CA LYS A 339 8.25 -3.30 18.74
C LYS A 339 7.08 -4.26 18.99
N THR A 340 5.88 -3.72 19.25
CA THR A 340 4.66 -4.53 19.50
C THR A 340 4.26 -5.35 18.28
N ILE A 341 4.27 -4.75 17.08
CA ILE A 341 3.99 -5.48 15.82
C ILE A 341 5.03 -6.58 15.59
N ASN A 342 6.30 -6.32 15.92
CA ASN A 342 7.36 -7.32 15.81
C ASN A 342 7.18 -8.49 16.81
N VAL A 343 6.77 -8.22 18.05
CA VAL A 343 6.44 -9.30 19.01
C VAL A 343 5.27 -10.13 18.50
N LEU A 344 4.25 -9.49 17.91
CA LEU A 344 3.12 -10.20 17.31
C LEU A 344 3.56 -11.06 16.11
N SER A 345 4.43 -10.54 15.24
CA SER A 345 4.91 -11.25 14.04
C SER A 345 5.81 -12.44 14.35
N GLN A 346 6.48 -12.43 15.51
CA GLN A 346 7.27 -13.57 15.99
C GLN A 346 6.38 -14.73 16.45
N ARG A 347 5.17 -14.43 16.94
CA ARG A 347 4.22 -15.43 17.46
C ARG A 347 3.22 -15.90 16.40
N TYR A 348 2.83 -15.02 15.48
CA TYR A 348 1.79 -15.26 14.48
C TYR A 348 2.25 -14.85 13.08
N GLU A 349 1.75 -15.57 12.09
CA GLU A 349 1.98 -15.21 10.69
C GLU A 349 1.10 -14.00 10.33
N ILE A 350 1.73 -12.89 9.91
CA ILE A 350 1.04 -11.64 9.57
C ILE A 350 1.03 -11.44 8.06
N ASP A 351 -0.11 -11.02 7.54
CA ASP A 351 -0.23 -10.57 6.15
C ASP A 351 0.26 -9.13 6.00
N PRO A 352 1.39 -8.88 5.30
CA PRO A 352 1.93 -7.53 5.15
C PRO A 352 1.03 -6.61 4.30
N THR A 353 0.04 -7.14 3.59
CA THR A 353 -0.92 -6.34 2.81
C THR A 353 -2.09 -5.82 3.64
N ARG A 354 -2.25 -6.31 4.89
CA ARG A 354 -3.40 -6.01 5.77
C ARG A 354 -2.98 -5.46 7.13
N ILE A 355 -2.05 -4.52 7.14
CA ILE A 355 -1.67 -3.81 8.35
C ILE A 355 -2.31 -2.42 8.30
N ALA A 356 -3.18 -2.13 9.25
CA ALA A 356 -3.94 -0.90 9.33
C ALA A 356 -3.86 -0.30 10.72
N PHE A 357 -3.83 1.02 10.79
CA PHE A 357 -3.94 1.76 12.05
C PHE A 357 -5.30 2.44 12.12
N ALA A 358 -5.94 2.45 13.28
CA ALA A 358 -7.14 3.23 13.50
C ALA A 358 -7.04 3.91 14.85
N GLY A 359 -7.70 5.05 15.02
CA GLY A 359 -7.79 5.63 16.34
C GLY A 359 -8.91 6.63 16.49
N PHE A 360 -9.24 6.90 17.74
CA PHE A 360 -10.32 7.79 18.14
C PHE A 360 -9.74 9.11 18.68
N ARG A 361 -10.22 10.24 18.18
CA ARG A 361 -9.81 11.60 18.62
C ARG A 361 -8.28 11.78 18.63
N ALA A 362 -7.68 11.98 19.80
CA ALA A 362 -6.23 12.11 19.95
C ALA A 362 -5.49 10.87 19.43
N GLY A 363 -6.05 9.67 19.66
CA GLY A 363 -5.57 8.41 19.10
C GLY A 363 -5.69 8.34 17.57
N GLY A 364 -6.71 8.96 16.97
CA GLY A 364 -6.84 9.04 15.50
C GLY A 364 -5.75 9.90 14.86
N THR A 365 -5.40 11.01 15.52
CA THR A 365 -4.26 11.85 15.13
C THR A 365 -2.94 11.09 15.27
N PHE A 366 -2.79 10.30 16.34
CA PHE A 366 -1.62 9.47 16.57
C PHE A 366 -1.52 8.31 15.57
N ALA A 367 -2.64 7.70 15.18
CA ALA A 367 -2.72 6.67 14.14
C ALA A 367 -2.14 7.18 12.81
N TRP A 368 -2.43 8.44 12.45
CA TRP A 368 -1.84 9.09 11.28
C TRP A 368 -0.31 9.26 11.39
N LEU A 369 0.19 9.71 12.53
CA LEU A 369 1.63 9.82 12.78
C LEU A 369 2.33 8.46 12.70
N GLY A 370 1.69 7.42 13.27
CA GLY A 370 2.12 6.03 13.15
C GLY A 370 2.18 5.56 11.71
N ALA A 371 1.11 5.76 10.96
CA ALA A 371 1.06 5.36 9.56
C ALA A 371 2.16 6.04 8.72
N ASN A 372 2.49 7.30 9.00
CA ASN A 372 3.60 8.00 8.33
C ASN A 372 4.98 7.44 8.71
N LYS A 373 5.21 7.12 9.99
CA LYS A 373 6.47 6.52 10.42
C LYS A 373 6.69 5.14 9.79
N PHE A 374 5.62 4.36 9.67
CA PHE A 374 5.64 3.00 9.12
C PHE A 374 5.06 2.95 7.70
N GLU A 375 5.37 3.95 6.86
CA GLU A 375 4.71 4.17 5.55
C GLU A 375 4.83 3.01 4.56
N THR A 376 5.87 2.18 4.68
CA THR A 376 6.10 1.02 3.81
C THR A 376 5.35 -0.23 4.25
N ILE A 377 4.82 -0.25 5.47
CA ILE A 377 4.16 -1.41 6.08
C ILE A 377 2.66 -1.15 6.26
N VAL A 378 2.28 0.04 6.70
CA VAL A 378 0.88 0.38 6.99
C VAL A 378 0.14 0.73 5.71
N ARG A 379 -0.85 -0.10 5.35
CA ARG A 379 -1.67 0.01 4.13
C ARG A 379 -3.00 0.71 4.36
N GLY A 380 -3.44 0.86 5.60
CA GLY A 380 -4.68 1.57 5.95
C GLY A 380 -4.51 2.48 7.15
N VAL A 381 -5.15 3.65 7.14
CA VAL A 381 -5.32 4.48 8.35
C VAL A 381 -6.75 4.99 8.49
N CYS A 382 -7.35 4.83 9.67
CA CYS A 382 -8.67 5.37 9.98
C CYS A 382 -8.59 6.40 11.11
N LEU A 383 -9.03 7.63 10.83
CA LEU A 383 -9.09 8.73 11.78
C LEU A 383 -10.56 8.91 12.21
N ILE A 384 -10.91 8.46 13.40
CA ILE A 384 -12.28 8.56 13.93
C ILE A 384 -12.39 9.82 14.79
N ASP A 385 -13.32 10.71 14.45
CA ASP A 385 -13.48 12.03 15.08
C ASP A 385 -12.14 12.78 15.22
N ALA A 386 -11.29 12.64 14.20
CA ALA A 386 -9.92 13.14 14.16
C ALA A 386 -9.54 13.57 12.75
N ASP A 387 -8.60 14.49 12.63
CA ASP A 387 -8.12 15.02 11.36
C ASP A 387 -6.58 14.97 11.28
N ILE A 388 -6.05 15.16 10.08
CA ILE A 388 -4.61 15.20 9.82
C ILE A 388 -3.99 16.43 10.49
N PRO A 389 -2.89 16.29 11.25
CA PRO A 389 -2.19 17.44 11.82
C PRO A 389 -1.80 18.44 10.73
N ARG A 390 -2.07 19.74 10.94
CA ARG A 390 -1.90 20.82 9.95
C ARG A 390 -0.52 20.91 9.29
N ARG A 391 0.54 20.44 9.97
CA ARG A 391 1.93 20.46 9.49
C ARG A 391 2.38 19.13 8.89
N SER A 392 1.49 18.14 8.77
CA SER A 392 1.82 16.85 8.17
C SER A 392 2.09 17.01 6.68
N LYS A 393 3.21 16.48 6.21
CA LYS A 393 3.48 16.37 4.78
C LYS A 393 2.77 15.12 4.25
N ILE A 394 1.81 15.31 3.35
CA ILE A 394 1.18 14.21 2.62
C ILE A 394 2.12 13.82 1.47
N GLN A 395 2.52 12.55 1.45
CA GLN A 395 3.33 11.98 0.38
C GLN A 395 2.41 11.50 -0.75
N GLU A 396 2.89 11.60 -1.99
CA GLU A 396 2.18 11.03 -3.13
C GLU A 396 2.09 9.51 -3.03
N ALA A 397 0.94 8.97 -3.42
CA ALA A 397 0.72 7.55 -3.50
C ALA A 397 1.63 6.93 -4.57
N SER A 398 2.11 5.74 -4.27
CA SER A 398 2.93 4.93 -5.19
C SER A 398 2.70 3.45 -4.88
N PRO A 399 3.08 2.53 -5.78
CA PRO A 399 2.89 1.09 -5.56
C PRO A 399 3.43 0.59 -4.21
N GLY A 400 4.61 1.08 -3.78
CA GLY A 400 5.21 0.71 -2.50
C GLY A 400 4.69 1.47 -1.27
N ARG A 401 3.91 2.54 -1.47
CA ARG A 401 3.34 3.40 -0.40
C ARG A 401 1.82 3.54 -0.52
N PHE A 402 1.15 2.52 -1.06
CA PHE A 402 -0.30 2.53 -1.11
C PHE A 402 -0.88 2.67 0.31
N ARG A 403 -1.85 3.58 0.45
CA ARG A 403 -2.61 3.77 1.68
C ARG A 403 -4.08 4.04 1.36
N TRP A 404 -4.96 3.34 2.06
CA TRP A 404 -6.38 3.69 2.14
C TRP A 404 -6.61 4.49 3.42
N VAL A 405 -7.08 5.73 3.29
CA VAL A 405 -7.41 6.60 4.42
C VAL A 405 -8.92 6.63 4.62
N LEU A 406 -9.39 6.40 5.84
CA LEU A 406 -10.79 6.58 6.22
C LEU A 406 -10.95 7.71 7.23
N PHE A 407 -11.93 8.58 7.01
CA PHE A 407 -12.40 9.52 8.03
C PHE A 407 -13.67 8.97 8.66
N GLY A 408 -13.63 8.77 9.97
CA GLY A 408 -14.66 8.14 10.77
C GLY A 408 -15.47 9.12 11.59
N THR A 409 -16.79 8.91 11.70
CA THR A 409 -17.62 9.61 12.69
C THR A 409 -18.55 8.65 13.42
N ALA A 410 -18.79 8.88 14.71
CA ALA A 410 -19.64 8.03 15.54
C ALA A 410 -21.16 8.23 15.31
N ASN A 411 -21.58 9.09 14.36
CA ASN A 411 -22.94 9.62 14.36
C ASN A 411 -23.87 9.00 13.31
N LYS A 412 -25.08 8.58 13.76
CA LYS A 412 -26.10 7.83 13.01
C LYS A 412 -26.86 8.61 11.93
N GLN A 413 -26.83 9.94 11.93
CA GLN A 413 -27.82 10.75 11.18
C GLN A 413 -27.23 11.66 10.11
N ASN A 414 -25.91 11.75 10.00
CA ASN A 414 -25.30 12.70 9.07
C ASN A 414 -25.26 12.12 7.66
N THR A 415 -25.70 12.92 6.70
CA THR A 415 -25.47 12.65 5.27
C THR A 415 -23.96 12.61 4.98
N ASN A 416 -23.53 11.94 3.90
CA ASN A 416 -22.11 11.93 3.51
C ASN A 416 -21.53 13.36 3.39
N ALA A 417 -22.35 14.33 2.95
CA ALA A 417 -21.95 15.72 2.83
C ALA A 417 -21.63 16.37 4.20
N GLU A 418 -22.43 16.09 5.22
CA GLU A 418 -22.20 16.59 6.59
C GLU A 418 -20.99 15.95 7.25
N MET A 419 -20.76 14.65 7.00
CA MET A 419 -19.54 13.96 7.47
C MET A 419 -18.27 14.47 6.79
N GLN A 420 -18.36 14.95 5.54
CA GLN A 420 -17.20 15.48 4.81
C GLN A 420 -16.79 16.89 5.25
N GLN A 421 -17.72 17.71 5.75
CA GLN A 421 -17.44 19.12 6.06
C GLN A 421 -16.19 19.33 6.94
N PRO A 422 -15.99 18.59 8.05
CA PRO A 422 -14.81 18.78 8.90
C PRO A 422 -13.50 18.43 8.21
N PHE A 423 -13.52 17.43 7.31
CA PHE A 423 -12.31 16.82 6.73
C PHE A 423 -12.04 17.26 5.30
N LYS A 424 -12.91 18.09 4.70
CA LYS A 424 -12.90 18.44 3.27
C LYS A 424 -11.54 18.90 2.77
N LYS A 425 -10.82 19.71 3.56
CA LYS A 425 -9.48 20.20 3.21
C LYS A 425 -8.46 19.06 3.17
N SER A 426 -8.44 18.24 4.22
CA SER A 426 -7.53 17.09 4.33
C SER A 426 -7.82 16.03 3.26
N GLU A 427 -9.11 15.74 3.02
CA GLU A 427 -9.56 14.87 1.93
C GLU A 427 -9.09 15.38 0.57
N GLN A 428 -9.25 16.67 0.26
CA GLN A 428 -8.80 17.24 -1.00
C GLN A 428 -7.27 17.13 -1.17
N GLN A 429 -6.50 17.37 -0.11
CA GLN A 429 -5.05 17.22 -0.14
C GLN A 429 -4.63 15.76 -0.39
N LEU A 430 -5.25 14.79 0.30
CA LEU A 430 -5.00 13.37 0.09
C LEU A 430 -5.34 12.93 -1.34
N ARG A 431 -6.49 13.36 -1.87
CA ARG A 431 -6.93 13.02 -3.23
C ARG A 431 -6.00 13.62 -4.29
N SER A 432 -5.51 14.84 -4.08
CA SER A 432 -4.50 15.44 -4.97
C SER A 432 -3.18 14.67 -4.98
N ALA A 433 -2.85 13.99 -3.88
CA ALA A 433 -1.70 13.12 -3.75
C ALA A 433 -1.95 11.68 -4.26
N GLY A 434 -3.13 11.38 -4.82
CA GLY A 434 -3.49 10.04 -5.33
C GLY A 434 -3.86 9.04 -4.25
N VAL A 435 -4.00 9.47 -2.99
CA VAL A 435 -4.36 8.59 -1.87
C VAL A 435 -5.85 8.27 -1.95
N THR A 436 -6.22 7.00 -1.78
CA THR A 436 -7.61 6.57 -1.71
C THR A 436 -8.21 7.05 -0.39
N VAL A 437 -9.28 7.83 -0.45
CA VAL A 437 -9.97 8.37 0.73
C VAL A 437 -11.40 7.85 0.77
N GLY A 438 -11.84 7.42 1.94
CA GLY A 438 -13.20 7.00 2.21
C GLY A 438 -13.79 7.64 3.46
N LEU A 439 -15.10 7.52 3.58
CA LEU A 439 -15.83 7.86 4.80
C LEU A 439 -16.24 6.59 5.52
N PHE A 440 -16.29 6.69 6.83
CA PHE A 440 -16.63 5.63 7.74
C PHE A 440 -17.60 6.19 8.79
N SER A 441 -18.67 5.46 9.05
CA SER A 441 -19.58 5.73 10.16
C SER A 441 -20.03 4.43 10.79
N PHE A 442 -20.40 4.49 12.06
CA PHE A 442 -20.78 3.34 12.85
C PHE A 442 -21.87 3.70 13.87
N THR A 443 -22.60 2.69 14.32
CA THR A 443 -23.77 2.85 15.21
C THR A 443 -23.46 2.67 16.70
N ASP A 444 -22.47 1.85 16.99
CA ASP A 444 -22.05 1.38 18.31
C ASP A 444 -20.66 0.72 18.17
N ASP A 445 -20.09 0.24 19.27
CA ASP A 445 -18.75 -0.32 19.30
C ASP A 445 -18.62 -1.66 18.55
N GLU A 446 -19.68 -2.47 18.49
CA GLU A 446 -19.68 -3.75 17.76
C GLU A 446 -19.70 -3.51 16.24
N ASP A 447 -20.56 -2.61 15.77
CA ASP A 447 -20.60 -2.19 14.36
C ASP A 447 -19.27 -1.53 13.95
N LYS A 448 -18.68 -0.71 14.83
CA LYS A 448 -17.34 -0.13 14.62
C LYS A 448 -16.29 -1.23 14.43
N ALA A 449 -16.25 -2.20 15.33
CA ALA A 449 -15.29 -3.30 15.28
C ALA A 449 -15.45 -4.13 14.00
N LEU A 450 -16.68 -4.53 13.67
CA LEU A 450 -17.00 -5.30 12.48
C LEU A 450 -16.56 -4.60 11.20
N ARG A 451 -16.91 -3.31 11.06
CA ARG A 451 -16.58 -2.53 9.87
C ARG A 451 -15.08 -2.25 9.74
N LEU A 452 -14.37 -1.96 10.85
CA LEU A 452 -12.93 -1.75 10.80
C LEU A 452 -12.20 -3.04 10.43
N CYS A 453 -12.53 -4.18 11.04
CA CYS A 453 -11.93 -5.47 10.70
C CYS A 453 -12.23 -5.87 9.25
N ARG A 454 -13.44 -5.61 8.76
CA ARG A 454 -13.79 -5.81 7.34
C ARG A 454 -12.97 -4.91 6.41
N TRP A 455 -12.78 -3.66 6.78
CA TRP A 455 -11.92 -2.75 6.02
C TRP A 455 -10.46 -3.22 5.99
N VAL A 456 -9.93 -3.73 7.11
CA VAL A 456 -8.59 -4.33 7.15
C VAL A 456 -8.49 -5.56 6.24
N GLU A 457 -9.52 -6.40 6.20
CA GLU A 457 -9.60 -7.51 5.23
C GLU A 457 -9.55 -6.99 3.78
N ALA A 458 -10.31 -5.94 3.48
CA ALA A 458 -10.40 -5.32 2.17
C ALA A 458 -9.10 -4.64 1.70
N LEU A 459 -8.13 -4.36 2.58
CA LEU A 459 -6.81 -3.84 2.15
C LEU A 459 -6.07 -4.82 1.23
N GLY A 460 -6.34 -6.12 1.39
CA GLY A 460 -5.82 -7.19 0.54
C GLY A 460 -6.60 -7.40 -0.77
N LEU A 461 -7.54 -6.51 -1.11
CA LEU A 461 -8.25 -6.53 -2.39
C LEU A 461 -7.29 -6.31 -3.54
N LEU A 462 -7.40 -7.15 -4.57
CA LEU A 462 -6.64 -7.11 -5.81
C LEU A 462 -7.53 -6.80 -6.98
#